data_AF-A0A971YLE8-F1
#
_entry.id   AF-A0A971YLE8-F1
#
_cell.length_a   1.000
_cell.length_b   1.000
_cell.length_c   1.000
_cell.angle_alpha   90.00
_cell.angle_beta   90.00
_cell.angle_gamma   90.00
#
_symmetry.space_group_name_H-M   'P 1'
#
loop_
_entity.id
_entity.type
_entity.pdbx_description
1 polymer ?
#
loop_
_entity_poly.entity_id
_entity_poly.type
_entity_poly.pdbx_seq_one_letter_code
_entity_poly.pdbx_strand_id
1 'polypeptide(L)' 'MELLELDLVFEKLIKKQAKYESNLLGLNLLISRLQRQYSANQTPEELERCIGEMKAFFDKFNAILKSDIEALRSL' A
#
# COMPACT_ATOMS: atom_id res chain seq x y z
N MET A 1 -14.06 -7.19 -9.72
CA MET A 1 -14.19 -7.97 -8.47
C MET A 1 -12.85 -8.04 -7.72
N GLU A 2 -11.71 -8.02 -8.41
CA GLU A 2 -10.34 -8.10 -7.83
C GLU A 2 -9.94 -6.96 -6.87
N LEU A 3 -10.50 -5.74 -7.03
CA LEU A 3 -10.18 -4.59 -6.15
C LEU A 3 -10.65 -4.78 -4.70
N LEU A 4 -11.78 -5.47 -4.48
CA LEU A 4 -12.34 -5.71 -3.13
C LEU A 4 -11.50 -6.70 -2.33
N GLU A 5 -10.85 -7.66 -3.00
CA GLU A 5 -10.00 -8.65 -2.32
C GLU A 5 -8.71 -8.03 -1.80
N LEU A 6 -8.12 -7.12 -2.59
CA LEU A 6 -6.89 -6.43 -2.20
C LEU A 6 -7.14 -5.45 -1.05
N ASP A 7 -8.29 -4.79 -1.03
CA ASP A 7 -8.71 -3.92 0.08
C ASP A 7 -8.80 -4.68 1.40
N LEU A 8 -9.33 -5.90 1.37
CA LEU A 8 -9.38 -6.77 2.55
C LEU A 8 -7.99 -7.20 3.02
N VAL A 9 -7.03 -7.41 2.10
CA VAL A 9 -5.63 -7.67 2.47
C VAL A 9 -5.00 -6.44 3.10
N PHE A 10 -5.21 -5.27 2.53
CA PHE A 10 -4.70 -4.00 3.05
C PHE A 10 -5.24 -3.72 4.44
N GLU A 11 -6.54 -3.91 4.64
CA GLU A 11 -7.19 -3.81 5.95
C GLU A 11 -6.52 -4.73 6.97
N LYS A 12 -6.34 -6.02 6.63
CA LYS A 12 -5.68 -6.98 7.53
C LYS A 12 -4.25 -6.56 7.87
N LEU A 13 -3.49 -6.01 6.92
CA LEU A 13 -2.14 -5.50 7.15
C LEU A 13 -2.15 -4.27 8.07
N ILE A 14 -3.03 -3.29 7.81
CA ILE A 14 -3.18 -2.07 8.62
C ILE A 14 -3.60 -2.40 10.05
N LYS A 15 -4.52 -3.37 10.22
CA LYS A 15 -4.98 -3.87 11.52
C LYS A 15 -3.99 -4.82 12.21
N LYS A 16 -2.82 -5.09 11.63
CA LYS A 16 -1.82 -6.06 12.12
C LYS A 16 -2.37 -7.49 12.29
N GLN A 17 -3.41 -7.84 11.54
CA GLN A 17 -4.00 -9.18 11.51
C GLN A 17 -3.28 -10.12 10.53
N ALA A 18 -2.48 -9.56 9.61
CA ALA A 18 -1.59 -10.30 8.74
C ALA A 18 -0.18 -9.71 8.83
N LYS A 19 0.83 -10.57 8.67
CA LYS A 19 2.23 -10.17 8.53
C LYS A 19 2.64 -10.31 7.07
N TYR A 20 3.26 -9.27 6.54
CA TYR A 20 3.86 -9.25 5.21
C TYR A 20 5.15 -8.43 5.26
N GLU A 21 6.16 -8.89 4.54
CA GLU A 21 7.45 -8.22 4.41
C GLU A 21 7.84 -8.24 2.93
N SER A 22 8.00 -7.06 2.36
CA SER A 22 8.40 -6.87 0.97
C SER A 22 9.91 -6.76 0.87
N ASN A 23 10.45 -7.12 -0.30
CA ASN A 23 11.82 -6.74 -0.66
C ASN A 23 11.96 -5.22 -0.93
N LEU A 24 10.84 -4.50 -1.11
CA LEU A 24 10.83 -3.05 -1.28
C LEU A 24 10.74 -2.36 0.09
N LEU A 25 11.85 -1.78 0.54
CA LEU A 25 11.93 -1.04 1.81
C LEU A 25 10.83 0.02 1.94
N GLY A 26 10.54 0.76 0.86
CA GLY A 26 9.51 1.80 0.85
C GLY A 26 8.11 1.26 1.22
N LEU A 27 7.79 0.03 0.79
CA LEU A 27 6.51 -0.60 1.13
C LEU A 27 6.49 -1.03 2.61
N ASN A 28 7.58 -1.57 3.13
CA ASN A 28 7.67 -1.94 4.56
C ASN A 28 7.53 -0.72 5.48
N LEU A 29 8.14 0.41 5.10
CA LEU A 29 8.02 1.68 5.82
C LEU A 29 6.59 2.22 5.77
N LEU A 30 5.93 2.16 4.60
CA LEU A 30 4.54 2.56 4.46
C LEU A 30 3.62 1.73 5.37
N ILE A 31 3.71 0.40 5.30
CA ILE A 31 2.91 -0.51 6.13
C ILE A 31 3.10 -0.18 7.61
N SER A 32 4.35 -0.03 8.07
CA SER A 32 4.66 0.29 9.46
C SER A 32 4.07 1.63 9.90
N ARG A 33 4.12 2.65 9.03
CA ARG A 33 3.51 3.97 9.29
C ARG A 33 2.00 3.86 9.43
N LEU A 34 1.34 3.23 8.46
CA LEU A 34 -0.13 3.11 8.43
C LEU A 34 -0.66 2.30 9.61
N GLN A 35 0.02 1.23 9.97
CA GLN A 35 -0.28 0.46 11.18
C GLN A 35 -0.22 1.32 12.44
N ARG A 36 0.81 2.16 12.58
CA ARG A 36 0.94 3.08 13.72
C ARG A 36 -0.15 4.15 13.72
N GLN A 37 -0.44 4.72 12.56
CA GLN A 37 -1.45 5.75 12.36
C GLN A 37 -2.86 5.24 12.73
N TYR A 38 -3.28 4.10 12.17
CA TYR A 38 -4.57 3.50 12.51
C TYR A 38 -4.63 3.07 13.98
N SER A 39 -3.53 2.53 14.54
CA SER A 39 -3.48 2.15 15.95
C SER A 39 -3.65 3.35 16.91
N ALA A 40 -3.33 4.57 16.46
CA ALA A 40 -3.54 5.79 17.24
C ALA A 40 -4.98 6.34 17.14
N ASN A 41 -5.71 6.01 16.08
CA ASN A 41 -7.08 6.49 15.84
C ASN A 41 -7.90 5.44 15.07
N GLN A 42 -8.47 4.46 15.77
CA GLN A 42 -9.14 3.30 15.17
C GLN A 42 -10.58 3.59 14.70
N THR A 43 -10.75 4.56 13.80
CA THR A 43 -12.07 4.86 13.19
C THR A 43 -12.18 4.28 11.77
N PRO A 44 -13.40 4.04 11.28
CA PRO A 44 -13.61 3.62 9.89
C PRO A 44 -13.00 4.58 8.87
N GLU A 45 -13.11 5.88 9.10
CA GLU A 45 -12.59 6.92 8.20
C GLU A 45 -11.06 6.89 8.14
N GLU A 46 -10.39 6.64 9.28
CA GLU A 46 -8.93 6.51 9.31
C GLU A 46 -8.46 5.24 8.60
N LEU A 47 -9.22 4.14 8.73
CA LEU A 47 -8.95 2.91 8.00
C LEU A 47 -9.07 3.11 6.48
N GLU A 48 -10.14 3.76 6.03
CA GLU A 48 -10.35 4.09 4.61
C GLU A 48 -9.22 4.98 4.07
N ARG A 49 -8.77 5.97 4.85
CA ARG A 49 -7.60 6.79 4.51
C ARG A 49 -6.33 5.95 4.36
N CYS A 50 -6.06 5.07 5.31
CA CYS A 50 -4.88 4.19 5.25
C CYS A 50 -4.93 3.26 4.03
N ILE A 51 -6.10 2.70 3.70
CA ILE A 51 -6.30 1.86 2.51
C ILE A 51 -6.08 2.71 1.24
N GLY A 52 -6.62 3.92 1.19
CA GLY A 52 -6.42 4.86 0.08
C GLY A 52 -4.94 5.19 -0.15
N GLU A 53 -4.17 5.40 0.92
CA GLU A 53 -2.73 5.63 0.83
C GLU A 53 -1.97 4.40 0.30
N MET A 54 -2.35 3.17 0.68
CA MET A 54 -1.77 1.96 0.09
C MET A 54 -2.02 1.89 -1.41
N LYS A 55 -3.26 2.12 -1.85
CA LYS A 55 -3.61 2.13 -3.28
C LYS A 55 -2.80 3.15 -4.06
N ALA A 56 -2.77 4.39 -3.57
CA ALA A 56 -2.04 5.48 -4.21
C ALA A 56 -0.54 5.17 -4.32
N PHE A 57 0.05 4.48 -3.35
CA PHE A 57 1.43 4.02 -3.42
C PHE A 57 1.64 3.05 -4.58
N PHE A 58 0.82 1.99 -4.70
CA PHE A 58 0.95 1.01 -5.78
C PHE A 58 0.68 1.61 -7.16
N ASP A 59 -0.34 2.45 -7.28
CA ASP A 59 -0.68 3.12 -8.55
C ASP A 59 0.48 4.00 -9.04
N LYS A 60 1.03 4.82 -8.13
CA LYS A 60 2.17 5.69 -8.45
C LYS A 60 3.43 4.88 -8.77
N PHE A 61 3.71 3.84 -7.98
CA PHE A 61 4.90 3.00 -8.18
C PHE A 61 4.82 2.25 -9.52
N ASN A 62 3.66 1.69 -9.86
CA ASN A 62 3.42 1.04 -11.15
C ASN A 62 3.59 2.02 -12.33
N ALA A 63 3.04 3.24 -12.22
CA ALA A 63 3.20 4.26 -13.25
C ALA A 63 4.67 4.65 -13.48
N ILE A 64 5.44 4.83 -12.39
CA ILE A 64 6.88 5.14 -12.46
C ILE A 64 7.64 3.99 -13.12
N LEU A 65 7.47 2.75 -12.64
CA LEU A 65 8.17 1.60 -13.19
C LEU A 65 7.84 1.37 -14.67
N LYS A 66 6.58 1.58 -15.08
CA LYS A 66 6.19 1.50 -16.48
C LYS A 66 6.92 2.53 -17.33
N SER A 67 6.97 3.79 -16.87
CA SER A 67 7.70 4.87 -17.55
C SER A 67 9.20 4.55 -17.66
N ASP A 68 9.81 4.03 -16.60
CA ASP A 68 11.23 3.68 -16.59
C ASP A 68 11.54 2.53 -17.57
N ILE A 69 10.70 1.49 -17.61
CA ILE A 69 10.83 0.39 -18.57
C ILE A 69 10.70 0.88 -20.01
N GLU A 70 9.76 1.80 -20.29
CA GLU A 70 9.60 2.39 -21.62
C GLU A 70 10.83 3.20 -22.04
N ALA A 71 11.38 4.01 -21.13
CA ALA A 71 12.61 4.76 -21.38
C ALA A 71 13.81 3.82 -21.64
N LEU A 72 13.97 2.76 -20.84
CA LEU A 72 15.05 1.79 -21.01
C LEU A 72 14.96 0.98 -22.30
N ARG A 73 13.74 0.69 -22.80
CA ARG A 73 13.54 0.03 -24.10
C ARG A 73 13.91 0.89 -25.29
N SER A 74 13.98 2.20 -25.10
CA SER A 74 14.35 3.17 -26.15
C SER A 74 15.86 3.48 -26.20
N LEU A 75 16.65 2.86 -25.33
CA LEU A 75 18.12 2.83 -25.41
C LEU A 75 18.58 1.83 -26.47
#